data_AF-A0A7C1DAW5-F1
#
_entry.id   AF-A0A7C1DAW5-F1
#
_cell.length_a   1.000
_cell.length_b   1.000
_cell.length_c   1.000
_cell.angle_alpha   90.00
_cell.angle_beta   90.00
_cell.angle_gamma   90.00
#
_symmetry.space_group_name_H-M   'P 1'
#
loop_
_entity.id
_entity.type
_entity.pdbx_description
1 polymer ?
#
loop_
_entity_poly.entity_id
_entity_poly.type
_entity_poly.pdbx_seq_one_letter_code
_entity_poly.pdbx_strand_id
1 'polypeptide(L)'
;MKKKQRRPRITVNFNNVMSENIGAKGVKVSDISALGKRIKQAAKNLKQKREDAFLGFMYLPYDVKVKEEVKKTAELIRGRFENFVVLGIGGSALGTIALKNALKHPFYNMLPQEKRKGPKLFVMDNIDPETAVGLFDVIDLKKTVINIITKSGATAETVAFMKILWTALEKKAGRGKLKDHIIIT
;
A
#
# COMPACT_ATOMS: atom_id res chain seq x y z
N MET A 1 -29.04 -10.57 -22.38
CA MET A 1 -27.69 -11.11 -22.07
C MET A 1 -26.71 -9.95 -21.87
N LYS A 2 -26.16 -9.76 -20.66
CA LYS A 2 -25.13 -8.72 -20.42
C LYS A 2 -23.83 -9.14 -21.13
N LYS A 3 -23.36 -8.35 -22.10
CA LYS A 3 -22.06 -8.56 -22.76
C LYS A 3 -20.98 -8.67 -21.68
N LYS A 4 -20.24 -9.80 -21.65
CA LYS A 4 -19.04 -9.95 -20.80
C LYS A 4 -18.06 -8.85 -21.19
N GLN A 5 -17.99 -7.80 -20.38
CA GLN A 5 -16.98 -6.74 -20.53
C GLN A 5 -15.60 -7.41 -20.42
N ARG A 6 -14.82 -7.41 -21.51
CA ARG A 6 -13.45 -7.95 -21.49
C ARG A 6 -12.67 -7.15 -20.45
N ARG A 7 -12.13 -7.84 -19.43
CA ARG A 7 -11.24 -7.21 -18.45
C ARG A 7 -10.01 -6.66 -19.20
N PRO A 8 -9.63 -5.39 -19.01
CA PRO A 8 -8.42 -4.86 -19.61
C PRO A 8 -7.23 -5.73 -19.17
N ARG A 9 -6.39 -6.11 -20.14
CA ARG A 9 -5.16 -6.86 -19.89
C ARG A 9 -3.99 -5.89 -19.94
N ILE A 10 -3.02 -6.10 -19.05
CA ILE A 10 -1.72 -5.44 -19.17
C ILE A 10 -1.05 -6.00 -20.42
N THR A 11 -0.68 -5.13 -21.35
CA THR A 11 0.08 -5.47 -22.56
C THR A 11 1.50 -4.97 -22.38
N VAL A 12 2.47 -5.87 -22.53
CA VAL A 12 3.89 -5.51 -22.52
C VAL A 12 4.34 -5.35 -23.96
N ASN A 13 4.70 -4.13 -24.36
CA ASN A 13 5.31 -3.84 -25.65
C ASN A 13 6.80 -3.51 -25.42
N PHE A 14 7.67 -4.36 -25.94
CA PHE A 14 9.12 -4.22 -25.83
C PHE A 14 9.77 -3.82 -27.16
N ASN A 15 9.00 -3.41 -28.17
CA ASN A 15 9.52 -3.09 -29.51
C ASN A 15 10.63 -2.01 -29.46
N ASN A 16 10.50 -1.02 -28.59
CA ASN A 16 11.45 0.10 -28.49
C ASN A 16 12.79 -0.27 -27.84
N VAL A 17 13.00 -1.53 -27.45
CA VAL A 17 14.32 -2.05 -27.05
C VAL A 17 14.92 -3.01 -28.08
N MET A 18 14.19 -3.33 -29.15
CA MET A 18 14.59 -4.33 -30.14
C MET A 18 15.48 -3.73 -31.23
N SER A 19 16.44 -4.51 -31.71
CA SER A 19 17.40 -4.12 -32.76
C SER A 19 16.73 -3.65 -34.06
N GLU A 20 15.55 -4.22 -34.36
CA GLU A 20 14.71 -3.90 -35.50
C GLU A 20 14.21 -2.44 -35.47
N ASN A 21 14.11 -1.83 -34.29
CA ASN A 21 13.62 -0.47 -34.11
C ASN A 21 14.70 0.54 -33.70
N ILE A 22 15.75 0.11 -32.99
CA ILE A 22 16.81 1.02 -32.49
C ILE A 22 18.21 0.72 -33.03
N GLY A 23 18.30 -0.16 -34.03
CA GLY A 23 19.53 -0.48 -34.74
C GLY A 23 20.53 -1.30 -33.91
N ALA A 24 21.82 -1.13 -34.19
CA ALA A 24 22.89 -2.01 -33.70
C ALA A 24 23.03 -2.10 -32.16
N LYS A 25 22.47 -1.15 -31.40
CA LYS A 25 22.48 -1.15 -29.93
C LYS A 25 21.28 -1.86 -29.30
N GLY A 26 20.31 -2.30 -30.10
CA GLY A 26 19.11 -2.98 -29.62
C GLY A 26 19.29 -4.47 -29.37
N VAL A 27 18.38 -5.04 -28.60
CA VAL A 27 18.32 -6.47 -28.29
C VAL A 27 17.83 -7.22 -29.52
N LYS A 28 18.55 -8.27 -29.94
CA LYS A 28 18.12 -9.13 -31.04
C LYS A 28 17.17 -10.21 -30.52
N VAL A 29 16.28 -10.69 -31.40
CA VAL A 29 15.44 -11.86 -31.09
C VAL A 29 16.30 -13.07 -30.66
N SER A 30 17.46 -13.25 -31.28
CA SER A 30 18.42 -14.32 -30.93
C SER A 30 18.91 -14.22 -29.48
N ASP A 31 19.09 -13.01 -28.94
CA ASP A 31 19.57 -12.80 -27.57
C ASP A 31 18.52 -13.27 -26.55
N ILE A 32 17.25 -12.98 -26.83
CA ILE A 32 16.11 -13.45 -26.04
C ILE A 32 15.98 -14.97 -26.14
N SER A 33 16.06 -15.52 -27.35
CA SER A 33 15.98 -16.97 -27.60
C SER A 33 17.09 -17.73 -26.87
N ALA A 34 18.30 -17.20 -26.81
CA ALA A 34 19.43 -17.79 -26.09
C ALA A 34 19.17 -17.92 -24.58
N LEU A 35 18.37 -17.02 -23.99
CA LEU A 35 17.97 -17.09 -22.58
C LEU A 35 16.87 -18.13 -22.29
N GLY A 36 16.30 -18.76 -23.31
CA GLY A 36 15.12 -19.63 -23.18
C GLY A 36 15.29 -20.75 -22.13
N LYS A 37 16.45 -21.41 -22.07
CA LYS A 37 16.73 -22.44 -21.05
C LYS A 37 16.73 -21.85 -19.62
N ARG A 38 17.37 -20.70 -19.43
CA ARG A 38 17.45 -20.00 -18.14
C ARG A 38 16.08 -19.52 -17.68
N ILE A 39 15.28 -18.96 -18.59
CA ILE A 39 13.91 -18.50 -18.31
C ILE A 39 13.03 -19.68 -17.88
N LYS A 40 13.07 -20.81 -18.61
CA LYS A 40 12.33 -22.03 -18.25
C LYS A 40 12.72 -22.54 -16.86
N GLN A 41 14.03 -22.56 -16.55
CA GLN A 41 14.49 -22.97 -15.23
C GLN A 41 14.04 -22.00 -14.12
N ALA A 42 14.12 -20.69 -14.34
CA ALA A 42 13.65 -19.68 -13.39
C ALA A 42 12.14 -19.81 -13.14
N ALA A 43 11.34 -20.05 -14.19
CA ALA A 43 9.91 -20.28 -14.08
C ALA A 43 9.59 -21.55 -13.27
N LYS A 44 10.33 -22.65 -13.49
CA LYS A 44 10.21 -23.88 -12.70
C LYS A 44 10.54 -23.62 -11.23
N ASN A 45 11.61 -22.89 -10.93
CA ASN A 45 12.01 -22.55 -9.57
C ASN A 45 10.97 -21.68 -8.85
N LEU A 46 10.40 -20.69 -9.54
CA LEU A 46 9.33 -19.85 -8.98
C LEU A 46 8.06 -20.67 -8.71
N LYS A 47 7.70 -21.58 -9.63
CA LYS A 47 6.56 -22.47 -9.45
C LYS A 47 6.75 -23.37 -8.23
N GLN A 48 7.92 -24.00 -8.10
CA GLN A 48 8.24 -24.84 -6.94
C GLN A 48 8.18 -24.05 -5.63
N LYS A 49 8.85 -22.89 -5.56
CA LYS A 49 8.82 -22.02 -4.36
C LYS A 49 7.41 -21.54 -4.00
N ARG A 50 6.51 -21.42 -4.99
CA ARG A 50 5.09 -21.13 -4.75
C ARG A 50 4.39 -22.35 -4.16
N GLU A 51 4.56 -23.53 -4.76
CA GLU A 51 3.95 -24.80 -4.29
C GLU A 51 4.41 -25.15 -2.87
N ASP A 52 5.67 -24.87 -2.54
CA ASP A 52 6.24 -25.03 -1.20
C ASP A 52 5.80 -23.95 -0.19
N ALA A 53 4.89 -23.05 -0.57
CA ALA A 53 4.42 -21.89 0.21
C ALA A 53 5.51 -20.90 0.68
N PHE A 54 6.73 -21.00 0.14
CA PHE A 54 7.84 -20.10 0.49
C PHE A 54 7.58 -18.64 0.05
N LEU A 55 6.91 -18.43 -1.07
CA LEU A 55 6.55 -17.10 -1.59
C LEU A 55 5.13 -16.69 -1.21
N GLY A 56 4.90 -16.43 0.09
CA GLY A 56 3.58 -16.12 0.65
C GLY A 56 2.82 -14.99 -0.08
N PHE A 57 3.52 -13.99 -0.63
CA PHE A 57 2.89 -12.89 -1.35
C PHE A 57 2.08 -13.33 -2.59
N MET A 58 2.43 -14.47 -3.20
CA MET A 58 1.72 -15.01 -4.36
C MET A 58 0.33 -15.56 -4.01
N TYR A 59 0.04 -15.78 -2.73
CA TYR A 59 -1.24 -16.27 -2.24
C TYR A 59 -2.17 -15.17 -1.73
N LEU A 60 -1.66 -13.95 -1.47
CA LEU A 60 -2.44 -12.83 -0.95
C LEU A 60 -3.74 -12.54 -1.73
N PRO A 61 -3.78 -12.58 -3.08
CA PRO A 61 -5.02 -12.34 -3.82
C PRO A 61 -6.12 -13.39 -3.58
N TYR A 62 -5.76 -14.54 -3.03
CA TYR A 62 -6.64 -15.69 -2.80
C TYR A 62 -6.99 -15.88 -1.32
N ASP A 63 -6.40 -15.10 -0.42
CA ASP A 63 -6.73 -15.15 1.02
C ASP A 63 -8.08 -14.46 1.27
N VAL A 64 -9.15 -15.25 1.18
CA VAL A 64 -10.53 -14.77 1.39
C VAL A 64 -10.72 -14.27 2.82
N LYS A 65 -10.11 -14.93 3.80
CA LYS A 65 -10.28 -14.57 5.21
C LYS A 65 -9.71 -13.18 5.48
N VAL A 66 -8.44 -12.96 5.14
CA VAL A 66 -7.77 -11.66 5.32
C VAL A 66 -8.49 -10.57 4.53
N LYS A 67 -8.92 -10.87 3.30
CA LYS A 67 -9.68 -9.91 2.49
C LYS A 67 -10.97 -9.46 3.17
N GLU A 68 -11.74 -10.38 3.74
CA GLU A 68 -13.00 -10.05 4.41
C GLU A 68 -12.76 -9.35 5.76
N GLU A 69 -11.71 -9.70 6.50
CA GLU A 69 -11.30 -8.98 7.72
C GLU A 69 -10.91 -7.52 7.40
N VAL A 70 -10.08 -7.29 6.38
CA VAL A 70 -9.69 -5.95 5.94
C VAL A 70 -10.91 -5.13 5.50
N LYS A 71 -11.86 -5.73 4.77
CA LYS A 71 -13.10 -5.05 4.36
C LYS A 71 -13.94 -4.62 5.55
N LYS A 72 -14.17 -5.53 6.51
CA LYS A 72 -14.93 -5.23 7.73
C LYS A 72 -14.29 -4.09 8.51
N THR A 73 -12.98 -4.14 8.71
CA THR A 73 -12.22 -3.07 9.38
C THR A 73 -12.32 -1.75 8.62
N ALA A 74 -12.18 -1.77 7.30
CA ALA A 74 -12.33 -0.57 6.48
C ALA A 74 -13.73 0.05 6.56
N GLU A 75 -14.77 -0.77 6.65
CA GLU A 75 -16.17 -0.33 6.78
C GLU A 75 -16.43 0.32 8.14
N LEU A 76 -15.93 -0.29 9.22
CA LEU A 76 -15.94 0.29 10.57
C LEU A 76 -15.23 1.65 10.60
N ILE A 77 -14.07 1.75 9.94
CA ILE A 77 -13.30 2.99 9.89
C ILE A 77 -14.08 4.09 9.17
N ARG A 78 -14.68 3.79 8.01
CA ARG A 78 -15.43 4.79 7.22
C ARG A 78 -16.63 5.36 7.99
N GLY A 79 -17.23 4.58 8.88
CA GLY A 79 -18.35 5.04 9.70
C GLY A 79 -17.95 5.82 10.96
N ARG A 80 -16.69 5.73 11.40
CA ARG A 80 -16.24 6.26 12.69
C ARG A 80 -15.23 7.40 12.60
N PHE A 81 -14.42 7.44 11.53
CA PHE A 81 -13.27 8.34 11.46
C PHE A 81 -13.31 9.24 10.22
N GLU A 82 -12.87 10.47 10.41
CA GLU A 82 -12.67 11.44 9.33
C GLU A 82 -11.29 11.31 8.70
N ASN A 83 -10.30 10.83 9.45
CA ASN A 83 -8.90 10.71 9.03
C ASN A 83 -8.35 9.31 9.28
N PHE A 84 -7.55 8.82 8.35
CA PHE A 84 -6.79 7.57 8.43
C PHE A 84 -5.32 7.89 8.18
N VAL A 85 -4.49 7.70 9.21
CA VAL A 85 -3.06 7.95 9.16
C VAL A 85 -2.34 6.61 9.07
N VAL A 86 -1.59 6.37 8.00
CA VAL A 86 -0.62 5.29 7.94
C VAL A 86 0.69 5.79 8.53
N LEU A 87 1.23 5.04 9.47
CA LEU A 87 2.56 5.25 10.01
C LEU A 87 3.45 4.06 9.67
N GLY A 88 4.45 4.27 8.84
CA GLY A 88 5.39 3.24 8.43
C GLY A 88 6.30 3.77 7.34
N ILE A 89 7.40 3.08 7.06
CA ILE A 89 8.39 3.50 6.06
C ILE A 89 8.69 2.37 5.07
N GLY A 90 9.20 2.73 3.89
CA GLY A 90 9.60 1.78 2.85
C GLY A 90 8.44 0.90 2.40
N GLY A 91 8.58 -0.42 2.55
CA GLY A 91 7.54 -1.39 2.18
C GLY A 91 6.20 -1.18 2.91
N SER A 92 6.24 -0.61 4.12
CA SER A 92 5.05 -0.30 4.93
C SER A 92 4.30 0.97 4.48
N ALA A 93 4.88 1.79 3.58
CA ALA A 93 4.29 3.05 3.12
C ALA A 93 4.11 3.10 1.59
N LEU A 94 5.12 2.71 0.83
CA LEU A 94 5.15 2.92 -0.63
C LEU A 94 4.00 2.23 -1.37
N GLY A 95 3.57 1.05 -0.92
CA GLY A 95 2.39 0.37 -1.48
C GLY A 95 1.10 1.20 -1.30
N THR A 96 0.92 1.79 -0.12
CA THR A 96 -0.22 2.68 0.17
C THR A 96 -0.17 3.93 -0.69
N ILE A 97 1.00 4.57 -0.80
CA ILE A 97 1.21 5.77 -1.61
C ILE A 97 0.92 5.48 -3.08
N ALA A 98 1.46 4.39 -3.62
CA ALA A 98 1.24 3.98 -5.01
C ALA A 98 -0.25 3.75 -5.31
N LEU A 99 -0.96 3.02 -4.44
CA LEU A 99 -2.39 2.75 -4.61
C LEU A 99 -3.23 4.04 -4.49
N LYS A 100 -2.90 4.91 -3.53
CA LYS A 100 -3.57 6.21 -3.37
C LYS A 100 -3.41 7.05 -4.63
N ASN A 101 -2.19 7.22 -5.12
CA ASN A 101 -1.89 8.08 -6.27
C ASN A 101 -2.47 7.51 -7.57
N ALA A 102 -2.48 6.18 -7.74
CA ALA A 102 -2.99 5.56 -8.95
C ALA A 102 -4.54 5.49 -9.01
N LEU A 103 -5.20 5.34 -7.86
CA LEU A 103 -6.64 5.01 -7.81
C LEU A 103 -7.54 6.11 -7.23
N LYS A 104 -6.97 7.14 -6.61
CA LYS A 104 -7.73 8.26 -6.02
C LYS A 104 -7.53 9.55 -6.81
N HIS A 105 -8.43 10.49 -6.57
CA HIS A 105 -8.31 11.85 -7.09
C HIS A 105 -6.97 12.47 -6.64
N PRO A 106 -6.24 13.22 -7.50
CA PRO A 106 -4.97 13.84 -7.13
C PRO A 106 -5.06 14.71 -5.86
N PHE A 107 -6.18 15.40 -5.69
CA PHE A 107 -6.49 16.21 -4.50
C PHE A 107 -7.44 15.49 -3.53
N TYR A 108 -7.32 14.17 -3.38
CA TYR A 108 -8.28 13.35 -2.63
C TYR A 108 -8.61 13.92 -1.26
N ASN A 109 -7.64 14.41 -0.48
CA ASN A 109 -7.88 14.94 0.87
C ASN A 109 -8.59 16.30 0.91
N MET A 110 -8.63 17.04 -0.21
CA MET A 110 -9.34 18.32 -0.33
C MET A 110 -10.82 18.15 -0.72
N LEU A 111 -11.20 16.94 -1.16
CA LEU A 111 -12.58 16.67 -1.53
C LEU A 111 -13.48 16.62 -0.29
N PRO A 112 -14.75 17.02 -0.42
CA PRO A 112 -15.73 16.84 0.63
C PRO A 112 -16.04 15.34 0.83
N GLN A 113 -16.51 14.96 2.01
CA GLN A 113 -16.62 13.55 2.43
C GLN A 113 -17.51 12.72 1.49
N GLU A 114 -18.57 13.32 0.95
CA GLU A 114 -19.55 12.70 0.05
C GLU A 114 -18.90 12.27 -1.26
N LYS A 115 -17.90 13.02 -1.74
CA LYS A 115 -17.12 12.69 -2.93
C LYS A 115 -16.02 11.67 -2.63
N ARG A 116 -15.42 11.70 -1.44
CA ARG A 116 -14.35 10.78 -1.02
C ARG A 116 -14.86 9.38 -0.70
N LYS A 117 -16.06 9.27 -0.12
CA LYS A 117 -16.69 8.03 0.36
C LYS A 117 -15.82 7.28 1.39
N GLY A 118 -15.07 8.02 2.21
CA GLY A 118 -14.19 7.48 3.24
C GLY A 118 -13.37 8.56 3.93
N PRO A 119 -12.43 8.21 4.83
CA PRO A 119 -11.59 9.16 5.54
C PRO A 119 -10.52 9.79 4.64
N LYS A 120 -9.96 10.92 5.07
CA LYS A 120 -8.76 11.51 4.48
C LYS A 120 -7.61 10.55 4.75
N LEU A 121 -6.71 10.38 3.79
CA LEU A 121 -5.61 9.42 3.90
C LEU A 121 -4.28 10.16 3.97
N PHE A 122 -3.60 10.03 5.10
CA PHE A 122 -2.27 10.56 5.35
C PHE A 122 -1.28 9.40 5.48
N VAL A 123 -0.05 9.60 5.01
CA VAL A 123 1.03 8.62 5.15
C VAL A 123 2.21 9.35 5.77
N MET A 124 2.69 8.83 6.89
CA MET A 124 3.81 9.34 7.66
C MET A 124 4.95 8.33 7.52
N ASP A 125 5.91 8.65 6.64
CA ASP A 125 7.04 7.79 6.28
C ASP A 125 8.40 8.46 6.45
N ASN A 126 8.44 9.58 7.17
CA ASN A 126 9.66 10.31 7.51
C ASN A 126 9.62 10.73 8.99
N ILE A 127 10.80 10.97 9.58
CA ILE A 127 10.96 11.39 10.97
C ILE A 127 10.98 12.92 11.16
N ASP A 128 10.55 13.66 10.16
CA ASP A 128 10.56 15.13 10.19
C ASP A 128 9.50 15.68 11.16
N PRO A 129 9.89 16.37 12.25
CA PRO A 129 8.96 16.92 13.23
C PRO A 129 7.99 17.94 12.64
N GLU A 130 8.38 18.70 11.60
CA GLU A 130 7.49 19.67 10.94
C GLU A 130 6.33 18.96 10.24
N THR A 131 6.57 17.75 9.73
CA THR A 131 5.50 16.92 9.14
C THR A 131 4.51 16.46 10.21
N ALA A 132 4.97 16.18 11.43
CA ALA A 132 4.08 15.83 12.54
C ALA A 132 3.22 17.03 12.98
N VAL A 133 3.84 18.21 13.12
CA VAL A 133 3.14 19.45 13.46
C VAL A 133 2.10 19.79 12.39
N GLY A 134 2.49 19.81 11.12
CA GLY A 134 1.58 20.08 10.01
C GLY A 134 0.46 19.06 9.88
N LEU A 135 0.69 17.79 10.25
CA LEU A 135 -0.40 16.81 10.33
C LEU A 135 -1.41 17.23 11.42
N PHE A 136 -0.95 17.59 12.61
CA PHE A 136 -1.82 17.99 13.72
C PHE A 136 -2.61 19.27 13.45
N ASP A 137 -2.12 20.16 12.60
CA ASP A 137 -2.86 21.36 12.18
C ASP A 137 -4.10 21.03 11.34
N VAL A 138 -4.12 19.88 10.65
CA VAL A 138 -5.16 19.54 9.67
C VAL A 138 -6.06 18.37 10.07
N ILE A 139 -5.78 17.71 11.21
CA ILE A 139 -6.58 16.59 11.72
C ILE A 139 -7.12 16.84 13.13
N ASP A 140 -8.31 16.29 13.41
CA ASP A 140 -8.79 16.08 14.78
C ASP A 140 -8.42 14.66 15.23
N LEU A 141 -7.57 14.54 16.24
CA LEU A 141 -7.16 13.24 16.80
C LEU A 141 -8.34 12.42 17.34
N LYS A 142 -9.40 13.06 17.86
CA LYS A 142 -10.62 12.36 18.31
C LYS A 142 -11.44 11.76 17.16
N LYS A 143 -11.11 12.12 15.92
CA LYS A 143 -11.74 11.60 14.69
C LYS A 143 -10.72 10.95 13.74
N THR A 144 -9.57 10.56 14.28
CA THR A 144 -8.48 9.95 13.50
C THR A 144 -8.20 8.54 13.96
N VAL A 145 -8.06 7.61 13.01
CA VAL A 145 -7.45 6.30 13.26
C VAL A 145 -6.03 6.26 12.70
N ILE A 146 -5.13 5.61 13.42
CA ILE A 146 -3.71 5.49 13.09
C ILE A 146 -3.42 4.01 12.88
N ASN A 147 -2.98 3.65 11.66
CA ASN A 147 -2.51 2.32 11.32
C ASN A 147 -0.98 2.30 11.33
N ILE A 148 -0.40 1.65 12.33
CA ILE A 148 1.03 1.51 12.52
C ILE A 148 1.47 0.22 11.82
N ILE A 149 2.32 0.35 10.81
CA ILE A 149 2.72 -0.76 9.94
C ILE A 149 4.20 -1.06 10.10
N THR A 150 4.56 -2.18 10.74
CA THR A 150 5.96 -2.54 10.99
C THR A 150 6.16 -4.05 11.11
N LYS A 151 6.93 -4.62 10.18
CA LYS A 151 7.23 -6.07 10.17
C LYS A 151 8.07 -6.49 11.37
N SER A 152 9.08 -5.71 11.74
CA SER A 152 10.01 -6.05 12.83
C SER A 152 9.50 -5.63 14.21
N GLY A 153 8.49 -4.76 14.28
CA GLY A 153 8.09 -4.10 15.52
C GLY A 153 9.08 -3.05 16.04
N ALA A 154 10.28 -2.96 15.46
CA ALA A 154 11.41 -2.19 16.00
C ALA A 154 12.01 -1.19 15.00
N THR A 155 11.33 -0.94 13.87
CA THR A 155 11.74 0.10 12.90
C THR A 155 11.80 1.45 13.60
N ALA A 156 13.00 2.03 13.74
CA ALA A 156 13.26 3.15 14.64
C ALA A 156 12.39 4.37 14.32
N GLU A 157 12.24 4.67 13.03
CA GLU A 157 11.43 5.76 12.50
C GLU A 157 9.96 5.61 12.91
N THR A 158 9.39 4.42 12.65
CA THR A 158 8.01 4.09 13.01
C THR A 158 7.79 4.17 14.52
N VAL A 159 8.72 3.63 15.32
CA VAL A 159 8.59 3.62 16.78
C VAL A 159 8.69 5.03 17.37
N ALA A 160 9.58 5.87 16.86
CA ALA A 160 9.72 7.25 17.31
C ALA A 160 8.42 8.04 17.08
N PHE A 161 7.88 8.00 15.87
CA PHE A 161 6.64 8.69 15.54
C PHE A 161 5.41 8.10 16.23
N MET A 162 5.39 6.77 16.42
CA MET A 162 4.34 6.11 17.17
C MET A 162 4.26 6.69 18.58
N LYS A 163 5.38 6.88 19.28
CA LYS A 163 5.38 7.46 20.63
C LYS A 163 4.81 8.88 20.67
N ILE A 164 5.16 9.70 19.69
CA ILE A 164 4.65 11.08 19.56
C ILE A 164 3.12 11.05 19.37
N LEU A 165 2.64 10.30 18.38
CA LEU A 165 1.22 10.18 18.06
C LEU A 165 0.41 9.56 19.20
N TRP A 166 0.95 8.52 19.83
CA TRP A 166 0.34 7.83 20.96
C TRP A 166 0.16 8.78 22.14
N THR A 167 1.20 9.54 22.49
CA THR A 167 1.18 10.49 23.61
C THR A 167 0.20 11.63 23.32
N ALA A 168 0.19 12.16 22.09
CA ALA A 168 -0.76 13.19 21.68
C ALA A 168 -2.21 12.70 21.74
N LEU A 169 -2.46 11.48 21.25
CA LEU A 169 -3.77 10.85 21.26
C LEU A 169 -4.25 10.52 22.68
N GLU A 170 -3.39 9.99 23.55
CA GLU A 170 -3.72 9.73 24.95
C GLU A 170 -4.12 11.01 25.68
N LYS A 171 -3.38 12.11 25.46
CA LYS A 171 -3.71 13.43 26.02
C LYS A 171 -5.05 13.99 25.51
N LYS A 172 -5.41 13.72 24.25
CA LYS A 172 -6.61 14.32 23.61
C LYS A 172 -7.87 13.46 23.75
N ALA A 173 -7.76 12.14 23.63
CA ALA A 173 -8.88 11.20 23.62
C ALA A 173 -8.99 10.38 24.91
N GLY A 174 -7.95 10.38 25.74
CA GLY A 174 -7.85 9.58 26.96
C GLY A 174 -7.34 8.16 26.69
N ARG A 175 -6.59 7.62 27.65
CA ARG A 175 -5.94 6.29 27.56
C ARG A 175 -6.89 5.15 27.20
N GLY A 176 -8.11 5.16 27.77
CA GLY A 176 -9.12 4.13 27.52
C GLY A 176 -9.62 4.06 26.06
N LYS A 177 -9.39 5.11 25.28
CA LYS A 177 -9.80 5.21 23.87
C LYS A 177 -8.70 4.82 22.89
N LEU A 178 -7.45 4.64 23.31
CA LEU A 178 -6.35 4.32 22.39
C LEU A 178 -6.65 3.11 21.50
N LYS A 179 -7.25 2.05 22.07
CA LYS A 179 -7.65 0.84 21.34
C LYS A 179 -8.67 1.08 20.22
N ASP A 180 -9.44 2.16 20.30
CA ASP A 180 -10.42 2.53 19.28
C ASP A 180 -9.74 3.21 18.08
N HIS A 181 -8.59 3.84 18.32
CA HIS A 181 -7.92 4.74 17.39
C HIS A 181 -6.63 4.16 16.80
N ILE A 182 -6.16 3.01 17.28
CA ILE A 182 -4.88 2.42 16.87
C ILE A 182 -5.12 1.04 16.27
N ILE A 183 -4.54 0.83 15.10
CA ILE A 183 -4.42 -0.45 14.43
C ILE A 183 -2.93 -0.74 14.27
N ILE A 184 -2.51 -1.98 14.49
CA ILE A 184 -1.13 -2.42 14.30
C ILE A 184 -1.15 -3.58 13.31
N THR A 185 -0.36 -3.48 12.25
CA THR A 185 -0.26 -4.49 11.17
C THR A 185 1.17 -4.76 10.73
#